data_AF-A0A023DD95-F1
#
_entry.id   AF-A0A023DD95-F1
#
_cell.length_a   1.000
_cell.length_b   1.000
_cell.length_c   1.000
_cell.angle_alpha   90.00
_cell.angle_beta   90.00
_cell.angle_gamma   90.00
#
_symmetry.space_group_name_H-M   'P 1'
#
loop_
_entity.id
_entity.type
_entity.pdbx_description
1 polymer ?
#
loop_
_entity_poly.entity_id
_entity_poly.type
_entity_poly.pdbx_seq_one_letter_code
_entity_poly.pdbx_strand_id
1 'polypeptide(L)'
;MIKKEKGRNKYSVSDHIFAITVVSFMCLAIISLPFLLFYSVMHLISLTTDVRINSFGTFSSIKIILKFFITTLVITGVVDTIFSIILNRSKGILGFLSEALLMLAFFYFYVLIYSLVSNEIVMTDKGRLYVSLFLFLMYLSIHVVYIGSKRLYELIVKK
;
A
#
# COMPACT_ATOMS: atom_id res chain seq x y z
N MET A 1 -10.52 -61.56 -7.24
CA MET A 1 -9.91 -60.30 -7.72
C MET A 1 -10.31 -59.20 -6.75
N ILE A 2 -9.50 -58.96 -5.71
CA ILE A 2 -9.82 -58.01 -4.63
C ILE A 2 -9.58 -56.59 -5.14
N LYS A 3 -10.66 -55.83 -5.24
CA LYS A 3 -10.69 -54.42 -5.63
C LYS A 3 -10.06 -53.61 -4.49
N LYS A 4 -8.80 -53.20 -4.63
CA LYS A 4 -8.17 -52.26 -3.70
C LYS A 4 -8.92 -50.93 -3.79
N GLU A 5 -9.75 -50.64 -2.80
CA GLU A 5 -10.25 -49.29 -2.58
C GLU A 5 -9.05 -48.36 -2.39
N LYS A 6 -8.89 -47.39 -3.30
CA LYS A 6 -7.98 -46.28 -3.12
C LYS A 6 -8.45 -45.51 -1.88
N GLY A 7 -7.83 -45.78 -0.74
CA GLY A 7 -8.00 -44.98 0.46
C GLY A 7 -7.73 -43.52 0.10
N ARG A 8 -8.78 -42.69 0.07
CA ARG A 8 -8.62 -41.25 0.16
C ARG A 8 -7.89 -41.00 1.47
N ASN A 9 -6.62 -40.57 1.41
CA ASN A 9 -5.92 -40.09 2.60
C ASN A 9 -6.83 -39.05 3.27
N LYS A 10 -7.42 -39.42 4.41
CA LYS A 10 -8.17 -38.49 5.24
C LYS A 10 -7.15 -37.48 5.75
N TYR A 11 -7.29 -36.22 5.34
CA TYR A 11 -6.51 -35.12 5.88
C TYR A 11 -6.53 -35.17 7.41
N SER A 12 -5.35 -35.09 8.02
CA SER A 12 -5.21 -35.07 9.47
C SER A 12 -5.68 -33.73 10.04
N VAL A 13 -6.14 -33.71 11.29
CA VAL A 13 -6.40 -32.45 12.02
C VAL A 13 -5.15 -31.55 12.02
N SER A 14 -3.97 -32.18 12.05
CA SER A 14 -2.67 -31.48 11.92
C SER A 14 -2.53 -30.76 10.57
N ASP A 15 -3.02 -31.34 9.47
CA ASP A 15 -2.93 -30.72 8.14
C ASP A 15 -3.84 -29.49 8.05
N HIS A 16 -4.99 -29.52 8.71
CA HIS A 16 -5.89 -28.36 8.81
C HIS A 16 -5.30 -27.23 9.64
N ILE A 17 -4.73 -27.53 10.81
CA ILE A 17 -4.08 -26.52 11.66
C ILE A 17 -2.89 -25.90 10.93
N PHE A 18 -2.08 -26.72 10.26
CA PHE A 18 -0.96 -26.25 9.46
C PHE A 18 -1.41 -25.33 8.32
N ALA A 19 -2.44 -25.74 7.55
CA ALA A 19 -2.97 -24.93 6.46
C ALA A 19 -3.52 -23.58 6.95
N ILE A 20 -4.29 -23.57 8.05
CA ILE A 20 -4.80 -22.32 8.64
C ILE A 20 -3.64 -21.42 9.05
N THR A 21 -2.64 -21.97 9.73
CA THR A 21 -1.47 -21.22 10.19
C THR A 21 -0.72 -20.58 9.03
N VAL A 22 -0.43 -21.34 7.97
CA VAL A 22 0.25 -20.84 6.77
C VAL A 22 -0.57 -19.74 6.10
N VAL A 23 -1.87 -19.95 5.89
CA VAL A 23 -2.74 -18.93 5.28
C VAL A 23 -2.81 -17.67 6.14
N SER A 24 -2.90 -17.80 7.46
CA SER A 24 -2.87 -16.67 8.39
C SER A 24 -1.55 -15.89 8.28
N PHE A 25 -0.40 -16.57 8.24
CA PHE A 25 0.89 -15.90 8.03
C PHE A 25 1.01 -15.22 6.67
N MET A 26 0.48 -15.83 5.60
CA MET A 26 0.45 -15.21 4.28
C MET A 26 -0.40 -13.93 4.29
N CYS A 27 -1.60 -13.98 4.86
CA CYS A 27 -2.47 -12.81 5.00
C CYS A 27 -1.81 -11.71 5.84
N LEU A 28 -1.18 -12.08 6.97
CA LEU A 28 -0.45 -11.15 7.82
C LEU A 28 0.71 -10.50 7.05
N ALA A 29 1.48 -11.27 6.27
CA ALA A 29 2.58 -10.74 5.48
C ALA A 29 2.09 -9.76 4.41
N ILE A 30 1.02 -10.11 3.69
CA ILE A 30 0.42 -9.25 2.64
C ILE A 30 -0.02 -7.90 3.21
N ILE A 31 -0.57 -7.88 4.43
CA ILE A 31 -1.06 -6.65 5.06
C ILE A 31 0.08 -5.88 5.74
N SER A 32 0.96 -6.57 6.46
CA SER A 32 2.00 -5.94 7.29
C SER A 32 3.18 -5.42 6.48
N LEU A 33 3.58 -6.11 5.41
CA LEU A 33 4.76 -5.73 4.64
C LEU A 33 4.63 -4.33 3.99
N PRO A 34 3.51 -3.97 3.32
CA PRO A 34 3.32 -2.61 2.81
C PRO A 34 3.38 -1.56 3.91
N PHE A 35 2.78 -1.85 5.06
CA PHE A 35 2.82 -0.94 6.21
C PHE A 35 4.23 -0.79 6.77
N LEU A 36 5.00 -1.88 6.90
CA LEU A 36 6.37 -1.84 7.41
C LEU A 36 7.30 -1.03 6.50
N LEU A 37 7.16 -1.18 5.17
CA LEU A 37 7.88 -0.36 4.21
C LEU A 37 7.50 1.12 4.36
N PHE A 38 6.20 1.40 4.45
CA PHE A 38 5.70 2.75 4.65
C PHE A 38 6.21 3.39 5.95
N TYR A 39 6.15 2.65 7.05
CA TYR A 39 6.66 3.05 8.35
C TYR A 39 8.15 3.34 8.29
N SER A 40 8.94 2.46 7.66
CA SER A 40 10.39 2.62 7.55
C SER A 40 10.76 3.92 6.83
N VAL A 41 10.11 4.22 5.71
CA VAL A 41 10.38 5.46 4.96
C VAL A 41 9.90 6.70 5.71
N MET A 42 8.69 6.67 6.31
CA MET A 42 8.21 7.77 7.14
C MET A 42 9.11 8.02 8.35
N HIS A 43 9.64 6.96 8.95
CA HIS A 43 10.59 7.06 10.04
C HIS A 43 11.91 7.69 9.57
N LEU A 44 12.45 7.28 8.43
CA LEU A 44 13.63 7.91 7.82
C LEU A 44 13.41 9.39 7.50
N ILE A 45 12.26 9.74 6.93
CA ILE A 45 11.89 11.14 6.68
C ILE A 45 11.82 11.92 8.01
N SER A 46 11.31 11.30 9.09
CA SER A 46 11.25 11.93 10.41
C SER A 46 12.61 12.12 11.11
N LEU A 47 13.69 11.51 10.59
CA LEU A 47 15.05 11.81 11.05
C LEU A 47 15.53 13.17 10.52
N THR A 48 14.87 13.72 9.49
CA THR A 48 15.12 15.08 9.04
C THR A 48 14.48 16.09 10.00
N THR A 49 14.97 17.33 10.01
CA THR A 49 14.34 18.41 10.78
C THR A 49 13.01 18.89 10.19
N ASP A 50 12.64 18.37 9.01
CA ASP A 50 11.51 18.83 8.21
C ASP A 50 10.21 18.11 8.53
N VAL A 51 10.27 16.94 9.18
CA VAL A 51 9.08 16.17 9.60
C VAL A 51 9.26 15.69 11.02
N ARG A 52 8.31 16.03 11.90
CA ARG A 52 8.32 15.63 13.31
C ARG A 52 7.07 14.84 13.64
N ILE A 53 7.28 13.67 14.23
CA ILE A 53 6.19 12.82 14.72
C ILE A 53 6.05 13.06 16.23
N ASN A 54 4.91 13.61 16.64
CA ASN A 54 4.64 13.93 18.04
C ASN A 54 4.20 12.67 18.80
N SER A 55 5.17 11.83 19.14
CA SER A 55 4.94 10.56 19.84
C SER A 55 5.73 10.45 21.13
N PHE A 56 5.08 9.92 22.18
CA PHE A 56 5.74 9.56 23.45
C PHE A 56 6.21 8.09 23.40
N GLY A 57 7.19 7.80 22.53
CA GLY A 57 7.79 6.48 22.36
C GLY A 57 7.37 5.72 21.10
N THR A 58 8.02 4.58 20.84
CA THR A 58 7.95 3.83 19.58
C THR A 58 6.55 3.35 19.24
N PHE A 59 5.81 2.81 20.21
CA PHE A 59 4.46 2.28 19.96
C PHE A 59 3.47 3.40 19.58
N SER A 60 3.59 4.57 20.21
CA SER A 60 2.81 5.76 19.86
C SER A 60 3.13 6.24 18.44
N SER A 61 4.42 6.23 18.05
CA SER A 61 4.85 6.57 16.69
C SER A 61 4.28 5.61 15.65
N ILE A 62 4.36 4.30 15.90
CA ILE A 62 3.77 3.26 15.03
C ILE A 62 2.27 3.50 14.85
N LYS A 63 1.54 3.79 15.93
CA LYS A 63 0.09 4.05 15.89
C LYS A 63 -0.24 5.29 15.05
N ILE A 64 0.51 6.38 15.21
CA ILE A 64 0.33 7.62 14.43
C ILE A 64 0.57 7.35 12.94
N ILE A 65 1.69 6.69 12.61
CA ILE A 65 2.01 6.36 11.22
C ILE A 65 0.99 5.38 10.63
N LEU A 66 0.51 4.40 11.40
CA LEU A 66 -0.52 3.46 10.95
C LEU A 66 -1.84 4.17 10.63
N LYS A 67 -2.26 5.12 11.48
CA LYS A 67 -3.44 5.94 11.24
C LYS A 67 -3.28 6.76 9.95
N PHE A 68 -2.13 7.39 9.76
CA PHE A 68 -1.80 8.12 8.54
C PHE A 68 -1.80 7.20 7.30
N PHE A 69 -1.20 6.02 7.40
CA PHE A 69 -1.16 5.02 6.33
C PHE A 69 -2.56 4.57 5.90
N ILE A 70 -3.41 4.15 6.84
CA ILE A 70 -4.77 3.69 6.55
C ILE A 70 -5.60 4.82 5.93
N THR A 71 -5.49 6.02 6.49
CA THR A 71 -6.21 7.21 5.98
C THR A 71 -5.75 7.54 4.56
N THR A 72 -4.45 7.50 4.31
CA THR A 72 -3.87 7.73 2.98
C THR A 72 -4.37 6.68 1.99
N LEU A 73 -4.36 5.40 2.36
CA LEU A 73 -4.80 4.31 1.49
C LEU A 73 -6.26 4.48 1.07
N VAL A 74 -7.15 4.75 2.03
CA VAL A 74 -8.58 4.94 1.77
C VAL A 74 -8.81 6.14 0.86
N ILE A 75 -8.24 7.29 1.19
CA ILE A 75 -8.45 8.52 0.41
C ILE A 75 -7.85 8.37 -1.00
N THR A 76 -6.66 7.79 -1.12
CA THR A 76 -6.01 7.54 -2.41
C THR A 76 -6.88 6.65 -3.29
N GLY A 77 -7.43 5.56 -2.75
CA GLY A 77 -8.30 4.67 -3.51
C GLY A 77 -9.59 5.36 -4.00
N VAL A 78 -10.19 6.22 -3.16
CA VAL A 78 -11.35 7.02 -3.55
C VAL A 78 -11.00 8.00 -4.67
N VAL A 79 -9.93 8.77 -4.51
CA VAL A 79 -9.52 9.81 -5.47
C VAL A 79 -9.06 9.21 -6.79
N ASP A 80 -8.28 8.12 -6.75
CA ASP A 80 -7.86 7.37 -7.93
C ASP A 80 -9.08 6.86 -8.71
N THR A 81 -10.08 6.31 -8.03
CA THR A 81 -11.34 5.89 -8.67
C THR A 81 -12.07 7.06 -9.32
N ILE A 82 -12.17 8.20 -8.62
CA ILE A 82 -12.81 9.42 -9.15
C ILE A 82 -12.09 9.90 -10.41
N PHE A 83 -10.75 10.01 -10.37
CA PHE A 83 -9.96 10.46 -11.52
C PHE A 83 -10.04 9.47 -12.68
N SER A 84 -9.97 8.17 -12.42
CA SER A 84 -10.15 7.12 -13.43
C SER A 84 -11.52 7.22 -14.13
N ILE A 85 -12.59 7.54 -13.40
CA ILE A 85 -13.93 7.76 -13.97
C ILE A 85 -13.99 9.05 -14.79
N ILE A 86 -13.52 10.18 -14.23
CA ILE A 86 -13.60 11.50 -14.89
C ILE A 86 -12.76 11.53 -16.16
N LEU A 87 -11.53 11.00 -16.11
CA LEU A 87 -10.62 10.96 -17.26
C LEU A 87 -10.98 9.87 -18.27
N ASN A 88 -12.06 9.13 -18.01
CA ASN A 88 -12.59 8.03 -18.81
C ASN A 88 -11.47 7.15 -19.38
N ARG A 89 -10.55 6.77 -18.46
CA ARG A 89 -9.23 6.16 -18.69
C ARG A 89 -8.79 6.25 -20.16
N SER A 90 -8.47 7.48 -20.61
CA SER A 90 -8.13 7.71 -22.02
C SER A 90 -7.10 6.66 -22.46
N LYS A 91 -7.40 5.95 -23.55
CA LYS A 91 -6.63 4.77 -23.97
C LYS A 91 -5.23 5.19 -24.42
N GLY A 92 -4.28 5.28 -23.49
CA GLY A 92 -2.89 5.54 -23.82
C GLY A 92 -2.06 6.16 -22.70
N ILE A 93 -0.78 6.38 -23.02
CA ILE A 93 0.24 6.90 -22.11
C ILE A 93 -0.12 8.32 -21.62
N LEU A 94 -0.77 9.14 -22.46
CA LEU A 94 -1.17 10.50 -22.11
C LEU A 94 -2.24 10.52 -21.01
N GLY A 95 -3.19 9.59 -21.03
CA GLY A 95 -4.19 9.45 -19.97
C GLY A 95 -3.55 9.09 -18.62
N PHE A 96 -2.65 8.11 -18.64
CA PHE A 96 -1.88 7.72 -17.45
C PHE A 96 -1.01 8.86 -16.93
N LEU A 97 -0.33 9.61 -17.81
CA LEU A 97 0.50 10.74 -17.40
C LEU A 97 -0.34 11.87 -16.77
N SER A 98 -1.52 12.16 -17.35
CA SER A 98 -2.45 13.14 -16.78
C SER A 98 -2.96 12.70 -15.40
N GLU A 99 -3.32 11.43 -15.23
CA GLU A 99 -3.75 10.87 -13.95
C GLU A 99 -2.63 10.93 -12.91
N ALA A 100 -1.40 10.56 -13.29
CA ALA A 100 -0.24 10.64 -12.43
C ALA A 100 0.06 12.09 -11.97
N LEU A 101 -0.02 13.07 -12.88
CA LEU A 101 0.18 14.48 -12.52
C LEU A 101 -0.92 15.00 -11.58
N LEU A 102 -2.17 14.61 -11.80
CA LEU A 102 -3.29 14.94 -10.91
C LEU A 102 -3.12 14.29 -9.54
N MET A 103 -2.67 13.04 -9.49
CA MET A 103 -2.36 12.34 -8.25
C MET A 103 -1.20 12.99 -7.49
N LEU A 104 -0.15 13.45 -8.18
CA LEU A 104 0.93 14.20 -7.54
C LEU A 104 0.43 15.51 -6.91
N ALA A 105 -0.37 16.28 -7.64
CA ALA A 105 -0.98 17.51 -7.11
C ALA A 105 -1.91 17.21 -5.92
N PHE A 106 -2.70 16.14 -6.04
CA PHE A 106 -3.56 15.66 -4.97
C PHE A 106 -2.77 15.27 -3.73
N PHE A 107 -1.69 14.49 -3.85
CA PHE A 107 -0.87 14.10 -2.71
C PHE A 107 -0.27 15.30 -1.99
N TYR A 108 0.22 16.29 -2.75
CA TYR A 108 0.72 17.53 -2.15
C TYR A 108 -0.38 18.25 -1.35
N PHE A 109 -1.57 18.41 -1.95
CA PHE A 109 -2.70 19.04 -1.27
C PHE A 109 -3.18 18.23 -0.04
N TYR A 110 -3.25 16.91 -0.16
CA TYR A 110 -3.61 16.02 0.94
C TYR A 110 -2.65 16.16 2.12
N VAL A 111 -1.34 16.12 1.87
CA VAL A 111 -0.30 16.27 2.90
C VAL A 111 -0.36 17.66 3.52
N LEU A 112 -0.59 18.70 2.72
CA LEU A 112 -0.79 20.06 3.20
C LEU A 112 -1.97 20.15 4.18
N ILE A 113 -3.14 19.64 3.78
CA ILE A 113 -4.34 19.64 4.63
C ILE A 113 -4.11 18.79 5.89
N TYR A 114 -3.49 17.61 5.74
CA TYR A 114 -3.17 16.75 6.89
C TYR A 114 -2.29 17.47 7.90
N SER A 115 -1.25 18.19 7.44
CA SER A 115 -0.36 18.99 8.29
C SER A 115 -1.05 20.18 8.96
N LEU A 116 -2.16 20.68 8.42
CA LEU A 116 -2.93 21.79 9.00
C LEU A 116 -3.95 21.31 10.04
N VAL A 117 -4.51 20.11 9.83
CA VAL A 117 -5.59 19.55 10.67
C VAL A 117 -5.04 18.64 11.77
N SER A 118 -3.93 17.95 11.52
CA SER A 118 -3.32 16.99 12.44
C SER A 118 -2.06 17.56 13.09
N ASN A 119 -2.05 17.57 14.42
CA ASN A 119 -0.85 17.87 15.21
C ASN A 119 0.01 16.62 15.48
N GLU A 120 -0.34 15.46 14.93
CA GLU A 120 0.37 14.19 15.18
C GLU A 120 1.64 14.09 14.32
N ILE A 121 1.62 14.62 13.09
CA ILE A 121 2.76 14.69 12.18
C ILE A 121 2.91 16.13 11.70
N VAL A 122 3.90 16.84 12.26
CA VAL A 122 4.17 18.24 11.96
C VAL A 122 5.20 18.30 10.84
N MET A 123 4.93 19.09 9.81
CA MET A 123 5.77 19.15 8.60
C MET A 123 6.10 20.61 8.26
N THR A 124 7.37 20.87 7.91
CA THR A 124 7.79 22.11 7.27
C THR A 124 7.41 22.09 5.78
N ASP A 125 7.63 23.19 5.05
CA ASP A 125 7.41 23.24 3.60
C ASP A 125 8.14 22.12 2.84
N LYS A 126 9.41 21.88 3.19
CA LYS A 126 10.22 20.81 2.60
C LYS A 126 9.72 19.43 3.01
N GLY A 127 9.29 19.27 4.27
CA GLY A 127 8.74 18.03 4.79
C GLY A 127 7.46 17.62 4.06
N ARG A 128 6.56 18.58 3.78
CA ARG A 128 5.35 18.35 2.98
C ARG A 128 5.69 17.81 1.58
N LEU A 129 6.71 18.40 0.95
CA LEU A 129 7.17 17.96 -0.37
C LEU A 129 7.75 16.53 -0.31
N TYR A 130 8.62 16.22 0.65
CA TYR A 130 9.18 14.86 0.78
C TYR A 130 8.10 13.79 1.00
N VAL A 131 7.15 14.05 1.89
CA VAL A 131 6.06 13.11 2.16
C VAL A 131 5.18 12.96 0.93
N SER A 132 4.82 14.05 0.24
CA SER A 132 3.99 13.99 -0.97
C SER A 132 4.67 13.21 -2.11
N LEU A 133 5.97 13.41 -2.34
CA LEU A 133 6.75 12.66 -3.32
C LEU A 133 6.85 11.18 -2.95
N PHE A 134 7.06 10.89 -1.66
CA PHE A 134 7.06 9.52 -1.18
C PHE A 134 5.72 8.82 -1.45
N LEU A 135 4.58 9.46 -1.15
CA LEU A 135 3.25 8.93 -1.44
C LEU A 135 3.06 8.70 -2.95
N PHE A 136 3.51 9.65 -3.77
CA PHE A 136 3.44 9.54 -5.22
C PHE A 136 4.29 8.39 -5.77
N LEU A 137 5.51 8.20 -5.26
CA LEU A 137 6.38 7.07 -5.64
C LEU A 137 5.79 5.73 -5.23
N MET A 138 5.15 5.64 -4.05
CA MET A 138 4.42 4.45 -3.62
C MET A 138 3.25 4.15 -4.57
N TYR A 139 2.47 5.17 -4.94
CA TYR A 139 1.39 5.05 -5.90
C TYR A 139 1.87 4.52 -7.26
N LEU A 140 2.93 5.11 -7.82
CA LEU A 140 3.52 4.64 -9.08
C LEU A 140 4.05 3.20 -8.97
N SER A 141 4.66 2.85 -7.83
CA SER A 141 5.18 1.51 -7.59
C SER A 141 4.08 0.45 -7.63
N ILE A 142 2.88 0.76 -7.10
CA ILE A 142 1.71 -0.13 -7.18
C ILE A 142 1.32 -0.38 -8.64
N HIS A 143 1.28 0.66 -9.48
CA HIS A 143 0.97 0.52 -10.90
C HIS A 143 2.03 -0.31 -11.64
N VAL A 144 3.32 -0.11 -11.33
CA VAL A 144 4.42 -0.90 -11.91
C VAL A 144 4.29 -2.37 -11.52
N VAL A 145 4.05 -2.66 -10.24
CA VAL A 145 3.84 -4.02 -9.72
C VAL A 145 2.63 -4.68 -10.39
N TYR A 146 1.53 -3.94 -10.57
CA TYR A 146 0.34 -4.43 -11.27
C TYR A 146 0.64 -4.80 -12.72
N ILE A 147 1.32 -3.92 -13.47
CA ILE A 147 1.71 -4.17 -14.86
C ILE A 147 2.63 -5.40 -14.95
N GLY A 148 3.63 -5.49 -14.07
CA GLY A 148 4.54 -6.63 -14.00
C GLY A 148 3.81 -7.94 -13.70
N SER A 149 2.93 -7.93 -12.70
CA SER A 149 2.13 -9.09 -12.30
C SER A 149 1.20 -9.56 -13.42
N LYS A 150 0.55 -8.61 -14.12
CA LYS A 150 -0.30 -8.92 -15.28
C LYS A 150 0.48 -9.58 -16.41
N ARG A 151 1.65 -9.04 -16.76
CA ARG A 151 2.53 -9.65 -17.78
C ARG A 151 2.98 -11.05 -17.40
N LEU A 152 3.36 -11.24 -16.14
CA LEU A 152 3.80 -12.55 -15.64
C LEU A 152 2.65 -13.58 -15.67
N TYR A 153 1.44 -13.17 -15.28
CA TYR A 153 0.23 -13.99 -15.39
C TYR A 153 -0.06 -14.39 -16.84
N GLU A 154 -0.01 -13.45 -17.78
CA GLU A 154 -0.21 -13.73 -19.20
C GLU A 154 0.83 -14.71 -19.76
N LEU A 155 2.10 -14.60 -19.34
CA LEU A 155 3.18 -15.51 -19.76
C LEU A 155 3.03 -16.94 -19.22
N ILE A 156 2.51 -17.10 -18.01
CA ILE A 156 2.36 -18.40 -17.35
C ILE A 156 1.09 -19.12 -17.80
N VAL A 157 -0.02 -18.39 -17.93
CA VAL A 157 -1.35 -18.98 -18.16
C VAL A 157 -1.73 -19.06 -19.64
N LYS A 158 -1.17 -18.20 -20.52
CA LYS A 158 -1.38 -18.29 -21.98
C LYS A 158 -0.26 -19.06 -22.70
N LYS A 159 0.48 -19.88 -21.97
CA LYS A 159 1.37 -20.92 -22.52
C LYS A 159 0.63 -22.24 -22.56
#